data_AF-A0A938ZQ24-F1
#
_entry.id   AF-A0A938ZQ24-F1
#
_cell.length_a   1.000
_cell.length_b   1.000
_cell.length_c   1.000
_cell.angle_alpha   90.00
_cell.angle_beta   90.00
_cell.angle_gamma   90.00
#
_symmetry.space_group_name_H-M   'P 1'
#
loop_
_entity.id
_entity.type
_entity.pdbx_description
1 polymer ?
#
loop_
_entity_poly.entity_id
_entity_poly.type
_entity_poly.pdbx_seq_one_letter_code
_entity_poly.pdbx_strand_id
1 'polypeptide(L)'
;MTAILSLDTKISNQLQQVLLELTTAQDLSLHPFVQRFANGEFSQDAIRQFAIKMLPGSNRFNMAFLKVASKMDSYHARTIMLENAFTEHGELNSDLAHVALFMRFMKGIDCPQIDINADDGAFLIPALRFKKFEICDDEPIVRSLGRFAAIEQVLPGIFIKYIEGLRKIFEGIDDHTIEYFHLHCHLDPEHTDELIQVAQIYTKSEKDVELFREGVEDMVKSIGDMFSWMDENLEKEALTLRS
;
A
#
# COMPACT_ATOMS: atom_id res chain seq x y z
N MET A 1 18.34 16.99 -27.04
CA MET A 1 17.41 16.11 -27.80
C MET A 1 17.38 14.77 -27.10
N THR A 2 16.52 14.66 -26.09
CA THR A 2 16.22 13.38 -25.42
C THR A 2 15.39 12.58 -26.40
N ALA A 3 15.89 11.42 -26.83
CA ALA A 3 15.08 10.48 -27.57
C ALA A 3 13.96 10.03 -26.62
N ILE A 4 12.78 10.63 -26.75
CA ILE A 4 11.56 10.11 -26.15
C ILE A 4 11.40 8.75 -26.82
N LEU A 5 11.73 7.68 -26.09
CA LEU A 5 11.35 6.33 -26.47
C LEU A 5 9.85 6.38 -26.76
N SER A 6 9.48 6.13 -28.02
CA SER A 6 8.08 5.93 -28.40
C SER A 6 7.64 4.64 -27.72
N LEU A 7 7.24 4.76 -26.45
CA LEU A 7 6.71 3.69 -25.64
C LEU A 7 5.46 3.12 -26.34
N ASP A 8 5.37 1.80 -26.47
CA ASP A 8 4.25 1.13 -27.13
C ASP A 8 2.98 1.31 -26.29
N THR A 9 2.15 2.29 -26.67
CA THR A 9 0.90 2.63 -25.99
C THR A 9 -0.03 1.42 -25.85
N LYS A 10 0.10 0.39 -26.70
CA LYS A 10 -0.69 -0.83 -26.59
C LYS A 10 -0.37 -1.61 -25.31
N ILE A 11 0.91 -1.77 -24.96
CA ILE A 11 1.32 -2.49 -23.75
C ILE A 11 0.89 -1.73 -22.50
N SER A 12 1.10 -0.41 -22.44
CA SER A 12 0.64 0.41 -21.32
C SER A 12 -0.86 0.26 -21.09
N ASN A 13 -1.65 0.35 -22.17
CA ASN A 13 -3.11 0.18 -22.08
C ASN A 13 -3.49 -1.23 -21.62
N GLN A 14 -2.77 -2.27 -22.06
CA GLN A 14 -3.03 -3.64 -21.63
C GLN A 14 -2.75 -3.83 -20.12
N LEU A 15 -1.63 -3.32 -19.62
CA LEU A 15 -1.29 -3.38 -18.19
C LEU A 15 -2.30 -2.61 -17.33
N GLN A 16 -2.69 -1.40 -17.77
CA GLN A 16 -3.71 -0.62 -17.08
C GLN A 16 -5.08 -1.33 -17.10
N GLN A 17 -5.44 -1.97 -18.21
CA GLN A 17 -6.66 -2.76 -18.30
C GLN A 17 -6.64 -3.97 -17.35
N VAL A 18 -5.51 -4.68 -17.23
CA VAL A 18 -5.34 -5.77 -16.26
C VAL A 18 -5.54 -5.26 -14.83
N LEU A 19 -4.88 -4.16 -14.49
CA LEU A 19 -4.96 -3.56 -13.16
C LEU A 19 -6.40 -3.16 -12.82
N LEU A 20 -7.08 -2.43 -13.70
CA LEU A 20 -8.46 -1.99 -13.51
C LEU A 20 -9.45 -3.16 -13.46
N GLU A 21 -9.29 -4.16 -14.33
CA GLU A 21 -10.14 -5.36 -14.35
C GLU A 21 -10.12 -6.06 -12.99
N LEU A 22 -8.93 -6.33 -12.45
CA LEU A 22 -8.78 -7.09 -11.22
C LEU A 22 -9.19 -6.30 -9.98
N THR A 23 -8.82 -5.02 -9.91
CA THR A 23 -9.14 -4.17 -8.76
C THR A 23 -10.62 -3.77 -8.73
N THR A 24 -11.31 -3.74 -9.89
CA THR A 24 -12.76 -3.53 -9.95
C THR A 24 -13.53 -4.83 -9.68
N ALA A 25 -13.05 -5.97 -10.19
CA ALA A 25 -13.68 -7.27 -9.96
C ALA A 25 -13.72 -7.64 -8.47
N GLN A 26 -12.70 -7.20 -7.72
CA GLN A 26 -12.64 -7.31 -6.27
C GLN A 26 -12.42 -5.92 -5.66
N ASP A 27 -13.46 -5.09 -5.70
CA ASP A 27 -13.43 -3.77 -5.06
C ASP A 27 -13.34 -3.92 -3.53
N LEU A 28 -12.12 -3.77 -3.02
CA LEU A 28 -11.81 -3.90 -1.60
C LEU A 28 -12.40 -2.76 -0.76
N SER A 29 -12.83 -1.65 -1.36
CA SER A 29 -13.54 -0.59 -0.63
C SER A 29 -14.90 -1.07 -0.11
N LEU A 30 -15.49 -2.09 -0.76
CA LEU A 30 -16.74 -2.74 -0.38
C LEU A 30 -16.55 -3.92 0.58
N HIS A 31 -15.31 -4.25 0.95
CA HIS A 31 -15.03 -5.35 1.87
C HIS A 31 -15.68 -5.11 3.25
N PRO A 32 -16.26 -6.12 3.93
CA PRO A 32 -16.93 -5.96 5.23
C PRO A 32 -16.11 -5.19 6.27
N PHE A 33 -14.82 -5.53 6.42
CA PHE A 33 -13.87 -4.77 7.24
C PHE A 33 -13.88 -3.26 6.96
N VAL A 34 -13.77 -2.86 5.69
CA VAL A 34 -13.66 -1.46 5.28
C VAL A 34 -14.98 -0.73 5.51
N GLN A 35 -16.11 -1.38 5.23
CA GLN A 35 -17.45 -0.83 5.50
C GLN A 35 -17.68 -0.65 7.00
N ARG A 36 -17.31 -1.64 7.81
CA ARG A 36 -17.38 -1.57 9.28
C ARG A 36 -16.49 -0.45 9.83
N PHE A 37 -15.28 -0.30 9.28
CA PHE A 37 -14.39 0.82 9.59
C PHE A 37 -15.07 2.16 9.26
N ALA A 38 -15.56 2.33 8.03
CA ALA A 38 -16.23 3.56 7.58
C ALA A 38 -17.45 3.93 8.44
N ASN A 39 -18.18 2.95 8.93
CA ASN A 39 -19.33 3.15 9.80
C ASN A 39 -18.96 3.56 11.24
N GLY A 40 -17.69 3.47 11.61
CA GLY A 40 -17.22 3.78 12.96
C GLY A 40 -17.54 2.68 13.97
N GLU A 41 -17.63 1.44 13.52
CA GLU A 41 -18.09 0.29 14.34
C GLU A 41 -16.94 -0.44 15.07
N PHE A 42 -15.70 0.03 14.92
CA PHE A 42 -14.57 -0.44 15.71
C PHE A 42 -14.36 0.41 16.95
N SER A 43 -13.94 -0.22 18.05
CA SER A 43 -13.47 0.50 19.22
C SER A 43 -12.19 1.28 18.92
N GLN A 44 -11.93 2.35 19.69
CA GLN A 44 -10.68 3.10 19.57
C GLN A 44 -9.44 2.21 19.76
N ASP A 45 -9.50 1.25 20.69
CA ASP A 45 -8.41 0.31 20.94
C ASP A 45 -8.20 -0.67 19.77
N ALA A 46 -9.28 -1.06 19.08
CA ALA A 46 -9.17 -1.82 17.84
C ALA A 46 -8.48 -1.00 16.75
N ILE A 47 -8.77 0.30 16.61
CA ILE A 47 -8.05 1.15 15.65
C ILE A 47 -6.58 1.33 16.04
N ARG A 48 -6.27 1.46 17.34
CA ARG A 48 -4.87 1.49 17.81
C ARG A 48 -4.15 0.19 17.47
N GLN A 49 -4.79 -0.97 17.66
CA GLN A 49 -4.23 -2.26 17.26
C GLN A 49 -4.04 -2.39 15.74
N PHE A 50 -4.99 -1.89 14.95
CA PHE A 50 -4.85 -1.80 13.50
C PHE A 50 -3.59 -1.01 13.16
N ALA A 51 -3.40 0.17 13.75
CA ALA A 51 -2.25 1.01 13.47
C ALA A 51 -0.92 0.35 13.88
N ILE A 52 -0.86 -0.29 15.06
CA ILE A 52 0.31 -1.05 15.52
C ILE A 52 0.67 -2.16 14.51
N LYS A 53 -0.32 -2.88 13.99
CA LYS A 53 -0.10 -3.93 12.99
C LYS A 53 0.21 -3.40 11.59
N MET A 54 -0.02 -2.14 11.28
CA MET A 54 0.24 -1.58 9.94
C MET A 54 1.58 -0.84 9.84
N LEU A 55 2.04 -0.20 10.93
CA LEU A 55 3.25 0.63 10.93
C LEU A 55 4.50 -0.10 10.41
N PRO A 56 4.85 -1.33 10.87
CA PRO A 56 6.02 -2.04 10.36
C PRO A 56 5.92 -2.42 8.88
N GLY A 57 4.70 -2.66 8.38
CA GLY A 57 4.43 -2.88 6.96
C GLY A 57 4.73 -1.63 6.12
N SER A 58 4.23 -0.47 6.55
CA SER A 58 4.48 0.81 5.87
C SER A 58 5.97 1.10 5.70
N ASN A 59 6.79 0.84 6.73
CA ASN A 59 8.24 0.98 6.63
C ASN A 59 8.88 -0.03 5.64
N ARG A 60 8.40 -1.28 5.62
CA ARG A 60 8.93 -2.34 4.74
C ARG A 60 8.57 -2.14 3.26
N PHE A 61 7.43 -1.51 2.97
CA PHE A 61 7.01 -1.19 1.60
C PHE A 61 8.08 -0.38 0.86
N ASN A 62 8.59 0.68 1.48
CA ASN A 62 9.65 1.55 0.92
C ASN A 62 10.94 0.76 0.63
N MET A 63 11.30 -0.18 1.51
CA MET A 63 12.48 -1.03 1.30
C MET A 63 12.30 -1.99 0.12
N ALA A 64 11.09 -2.51 -0.09
CA ALA A 64 10.74 -3.35 -1.22
C ALA A 64 10.89 -2.59 -2.55
N PHE A 65 10.42 -1.35 -2.60
CA PHE A 65 10.57 -0.45 -3.74
C PHE A 65 12.04 -0.27 -4.13
N LEU A 66 12.88 0.10 -3.17
CA LEU A 66 14.32 0.26 -3.38
C LEU A 66 14.98 -1.05 -3.83
N LYS A 67 14.58 -2.20 -3.27
CA LYS A 67 15.10 -3.51 -3.68
C LYS A 67 14.75 -3.80 -5.15
N VAL A 68 13.52 -3.55 -5.58
CA VAL A 68 13.10 -3.75 -6.98
C VAL A 68 13.80 -2.78 -7.92
N ALA A 69 13.92 -1.50 -7.54
CA ALA A 69 14.64 -0.50 -8.32
C ALA A 69 16.12 -0.88 -8.54
N SER A 70 16.77 -1.50 -7.55
CA SER A 70 18.17 -1.93 -7.69
C SER A 70 18.39 -3.05 -8.71
N LYS A 71 17.33 -3.80 -9.08
CA LYS A 71 17.37 -4.88 -10.09
C LYS A 71 17.18 -4.37 -11.53
N MET A 72 16.81 -3.11 -11.71
CA MET A 72 16.51 -2.54 -13.03
C MET A 72 17.78 -2.14 -13.78
N ASP A 73 17.93 -2.59 -15.03
CA ASP A 73 19.02 -2.20 -15.94
C ASP A 73 18.81 -0.81 -16.60
N SER A 74 17.56 -0.42 -16.85
CA SER A 74 17.18 0.87 -17.42
C SER A 74 17.34 2.00 -16.41
N TYR A 75 18.22 2.95 -16.70
CA TYR A 75 18.38 4.14 -15.84
C TYR A 75 17.10 4.97 -15.77
N HIS A 76 16.32 5.02 -16.85
CA HIS A 76 15.06 5.76 -16.88
C HIS A 76 14.03 5.15 -15.93
N ALA A 77 13.89 3.81 -15.93
CA ALA A 77 13.03 3.11 -14.98
C ALA A 77 13.49 3.34 -13.53
N ARG A 78 14.80 3.27 -13.27
CA ARG A 78 15.35 3.59 -11.95
C ARG A 78 15.05 5.02 -11.53
N THR A 79 15.13 6.00 -12.43
CA THR A 79 14.80 7.40 -12.10
C THR A 79 13.35 7.54 -11.65
N ILE A 80 12.40 6.93 -12.35
CA ILE A 80 10.97 6.98 -11.95
C ILE A 80 10.77 6.32 -10.58
N MET A 81 11.31 5.11 -10.38
CA MET A 81 11.19 4.42 -9.08
C MET A 81 11.87 5.18 -7.93
N LEU A 82 12.95 5.91 -8.21
CA LEU A 82 13.64 6.73 -7.21
C LEU A 82 12.89 8.03 -6.91
N GLU A 83 12.16 8.59 -7.87
CA GLU A 83 11.28 9.75 -7.64
C GLU A 83 10.14 9.36 -6.69
N ASN A 84 9.48 8.23 -6.97
CA ASN A 84 8.48 7.66 -6.07
C ASN A 84 9.09 7.35 -4.68
N ALA A 85 10.28 6.74 -4.61
CA ALA A 85 10.93 6.55 -3.31
C ALA A 85 11.29 7.88 -2.62
N PHE A 86 11.59 8.95 -3.37
CA PHE A 86 11.88 10.27 -2.84
C PHE A 86 10.62 10.91 -2.24
N THR A 87 9.46 10.83 -2.91
CA THR A 87 8.17 11.29 -2.39
C THR A 87 7.76 10.50 -1.14
N GLU A 88 7.87 9.17 -1.15
CA GLU A 88 7.58 8.29 0.00
C GLU A 88 8.44 8.63 1.25
N HIS A 89 9.66 9.14 1.04
CA HIS A 89 10.56 9.62 2.10
C HIS A 89 10.39 11.12 2.41
N GLY A 90 9.27 11.71 2.01
CA GLY A 90 8.90 13.09 2.33
C GLY A 90 9.81 14.10 1.66
N GLU A 91 10.29 13.82 0.44
CA GLU A 91 11.25 14.65 -0.28
C GLU A 91 12.54 14.90 0.53
N LEU A 92 12.98 13.87 1.27
CA LEU A 92 14.12 13.90 2.22
C LEU A 92 13.89 14.77 3.46
N ASN A 93 12.68 15.25 3.70
CA ASN A 93 12.26 15.73 5.00
C ASN A 93 11.68 14.57 5.82
N SER A 94 12.43 14.11 6.82
CA SER A 94 12.05 12.96 7.65
C SER A 94 10.71 13.13 8.38
N ASP A 95 10.26 14.36 8.63
CA ASP A 95 8.98 14.63 9.30
C ASP A 95 7.78 14.50 8.37
N LEU A 96 8.03 14.48 7.05
CA LEU A 96 7.05 14.32 5.98
C LEU A 96 7.12 12.94 5.32
N ALA A 97 8.10 12.11 5.68
CA ALA A 97 8.14 10.72 5.23
C ALA A 97 6.80 10.04 5.56
N HIS A 98 6.26 9.23 4.66
CA HIS A 98 4.92 8.67 4.82
C HIS A 98 4.80 7.84 6.11
N VAL A 99 5.84 7.08 6.46
CA VAL A 99 5.92 6.37 7.75
C VAL A 99 5.88 7.33 8.95
N ALA A 100 6.46 8.52 8.85
CA ALA A 100 6.41 9.55 9.90
C ALA A 100 5.02 10.17 10.02
N LEU A 101 4.32 10.38 8.90
CA LEU A 101 2.91 10.78 8.88
C LEU A 101 2.02 9.71 9.53
N PHE A 102 2.28 8.43 9.28
CA PHE A 102 1.56 7.34 9.94
C PHE A 102 1.83 7.29 11.46
N MET A 103 3.09 7.51 11.88
CA MET A 103 3.41 7.66 13.29
C MET A 103 2.76 8.89 13.93
N ARG A 104 2.56 9.98 13.17
CA ARG A 104 1.80 11.15 13.64
C ARG A 104 0.34 10.80 13.89
N PHE A 105 -0.29 10.09 12.95
CA PHE A 105 -1.63 9.53 13.15
C PHE A 105 -1.70 8.70 14.44
N MET A 106 -0.76 7.77 14.62
CA MET A 106 -0.68 6.94 15.83
C MET A 106 -0.56 7.76 17.11
N LYS A 107 0.25 8.84 17.11
CA LYS A 107 0.36 9.76 18.26
C LYS A 107 -0.97 10.47 18.52
N GLY A 108 -1.64 10.96 17.49
CA GLY A 108 -2.90 11.71 17.64
C GLY A 108 -4.10 10.86 18.08
N ILE A 109 -4.02 9.53 17.95
CA ILE A 109 -5.02 8.59 18.52
C ILE A 109 -4.57 7.96 19.84
N ASP A 110 -3.49 8.44 20.46
CA ASP A 110 -2.90 7.91 21.69
C ASP A 110 -2.54 6.41 21.60
N CYS A 111 -1.89 5.98 20.51
CA CYS A 111 -1.34 4.63 20.43
C CYS A 111 -0.28 4.40 21.54
N PRO A 112 -0.39 3.33 22.34
CA PRO A 112 0.53 3.08 23.44
C PRO A 112 1.92 2.60 22.97
N GLN A 113 2.00 2.07 21.75
CA GLN A 113 3.24 1.60 21.15
C GLN A 113 3.36 2.12 19.71
N ILE A 114 4.48 2.77 19.41
CA ILE A 114 4.81 3.27 18.08
C ILE A 114 6.24 2.82 17.79
N ASP A 115 6.37 1.70 17.09
CA ASP A 115 7.66 1.10 16.75
C ASP A 115 7.57 0.44 15.37
N ILE A 116 8.40 0.92 14.44
CA ILE A 116 8.49 0.40 13.07
C ILE A 116 9.05 -1.02 13.00
N ASN A 117 9.63 -1.53 14.10
CA ASN A 117 10.18 -2.88 14.22
C ASN A 117 9.31 -3.81 15.09
N ALA A 118 8.13 -3.36 15.54
CA ALA A 118 7.22 -4.18 16.31
C ALA A 118 6.81 -5.45 15.53
N ASP A 119 6.49 -6.52 16.26
CA ASP A 119 5.87 -7.69 15.63
C ASP A 119 4.45 -7.35 15.20
N ASP A 120 4.25 -7.32 13.89
CA ASP A 120 2.97 -7.01 13.27
C ASP A 120 2.21 -8.27 12.81
N GLY A 121 2.72 -9.46 13.15
CA GLY A 121 2.18 -10.75 12.79
C GLY A 121 2.41 -11.16 11.34
N ALA A 122 3.10 -10.35 10.51
CA ALA A 122 3.27 -10.66 9.08
C ALA A 122 3.99 -12.00 8.84
N PHE A 123 4.87 -12.42 9.76
CA PHE A 123 5.63 -13.67 9.67
C PHE A 123 4.93 -14.88 10.27
N LEU A 124 3.92 -14.68 11.11
CA LEU A 124 3.25 -15.74 11.88
C LEU A 124 1.81 -15.98 11.43
N ILE A 125 1.13 -14.95 10.92
CA ILE A 125 -0.28 -14.99 10.55
C ILE A 125 -0.37 -15.03 9.02
N PRO A 126 -0.81 -16.15 8.40
CA PRO A 126 -0.83 -16.30 6.95
C PRO A 126 -1.64 -15.23 6.20
N ALA A 127 -2.69 -14.70 6.83
CA ALA A 127 -3.52 -13.62 6.28
C ALA A 127 -2.79 -12.27 6.22
N LEU A 128 -1.74 -12.08 7.02
CA LEU A 128 -0.96 -10.85 7.10
C LEU A 128 0.33 -10.88 6.26
N ARG A 129 0.53 -11.94 5.46
CA ARG A 129 1.79 -12.23 4.76
C ARG A 129 2.27 -11.15 3.80
N PHE A 130 1.37 -10.40 3.16
CA PHE A 130 1.80 -9.40 2.17
C PHE A 130 2.58 -8.24 2.81
N LYS A 131 2.30 -7.94 4.08
CA LYS A 131 3.00 -6.90 4.85
C LYS A 131 4.48 -7.20 5.04
N LYS A 132 4.93 -8.42 4.77
CA LYS A 132 6.36 -8.75 4.71
C LYS A 132 7.10 -7.94 3.67
N PHE A 133 6.42 -7.59 2.56
CA PHE A 133 7.01 -6.96 1.39
C PHE A 133 8.30 -7.66 0.92
N GLU A 134 8.33 -8.99 1.03
CA GLU A 134 9.46 -9.80 0.59
C GLU A 134 9.51 -9.84 -0.95
N ILE A 135 10.67 -9.50 -1.49
CA ILE A 135 11.01 -9.60 -2.90
C ILE A 135 12.10 -10.68 -3.03
N CYS A 136 11.83 -11.74 -3.78
CA CYS A 136 12.85 -12.76 -4.06
C CYS A 136 13.88 -12.22 -5.07
N ASP A 137 15.13 -12.68 -4.97
CA ASP A 137 16.20 -12.19 -5.84
C ASP A 137 15.96 -12.59 -7.31
N ASP A 138 15.40 -13.77 -7.55
CA ASP A 138 15.01 -14.29 -8.85
C ASP A 138 13.60 -13.88 -9.30
N GLU A 139 12.86 -13.09 -8.51
CA GLU A 139 11.52 -12.67 -8.87
C GLU A 139 11.52 -11.78 -10.13
N PRO A 140 10.66 -12.05 -11.13
CA PRO A 140 10.49 -11.16 -12.28
C PRO A 140 10.06 -9.75 -11.86
N ILE A 141 10.74 -8.73 -12.39
CA ILE A 141 10.47 -7.31 -12.08
C ILE A 141 8.99 -6.96 -12.34
N VAL A 142 8.44 -7.40 -13.48
CA VAL A 142 7.04 -7.12 -13.86
C VAL A 142 6.02 -7.67 -12.85
N ARG A 143 6.30 -8.80 -12.19
CA ARG A 143 5.44 -9.34 -11.13
C ARG A 143 5.47 -8.47 -9.88
N SER A 144 6.64 -7.99 -9.49
CA SER A 144 6.77 -7.04 -8.38
C SER A 144 6.07 -5.71 -8.67
N LEU A 145 6.19 -5.19 -9.90
CA LEU A 145 5.50 -3.97 -10.32
C LEU A 145 3.97 -4.14 -10.30
N GLY A 146 3.45 -5.31 -10.70
CA GLY A 146 2.02 -5.63 -10.56
C GLY A 146 1.55 -5.59 -9.11
N ARG A 147 2.35 -6.11 -8.17
CA ARG A 147 2.03 -6.03 -6.73
C ARG A 147 1.98 -4.58 -6.23
N PHE A 148 2.95 -3.75 -6.61
CA PHE A 148 2.99 -2.35 -6.18
C PHE A 148 1.83 -1.54 -6.79
N ALA A 149 1.59 -1.71 -8.09
CA ALA A 149 0.51 -1.00 -8.78
C ALA A 149 -0.86 -1.37 -8.19
N ALA A 150 -1.05 -2.63 -7.77
CA ALA A 150 -2.26 -3.05 -7.09
C ALA A 150 -2.47 -2.31 -5.75
N ILE A 151 -1.41 -2.10 -4.96
CA ILE A 151 -1.50 -1.39 -3.67
C ILE A 151 -1.94 0.05 -3.90
N GLU A 152 -1.20 0.78 -4.74
CA GLU A 152 -1.45 2.21 -5.00
C GLU A 152 -2.80 2.43 -5.72
N GLN A 153 -3.26 1.46 -6.50
CA GLN A 153 -4.58 1.53 -7.13
C GLN A 153 -5.73 1.36 -6.12
N VAL A 154 -5.59 0.49 -5.10
CA VAL A 154 -6.71 0.16 -4.18
C VAL A 154 -6.75 1.06 -2.96
N LEU A 155 -5.60 1.49 -2.43
CA LEU A 155 -5.53 2.22 -1.17
C LEU A 155 -6.30 3.55 -1.17
N PRO A 156 -6.31 4.38 -2.23
CA PRO A 156 -7.07 5.63 -2.24
C PRO A 156 -8.56 5.45 -1.92
N GLY A 157 -9.21 4.46 -2.54
CA GLY A 157 -10.63 4.17 -2.30
C GLY A 157 -10.90 3.71 -0.86
N ILE A 158 -9.96 2.95 -0.29
CA ILE A 158 -10.02 2.46 1.10
C ILE A 158 -9.75 3.59 2.10
N PHE A 159 -8.80 4.48 1.82
CA PHE A 159 -8.41 5.56 2.72
C PHE A 159 -9.48 6.64 2.82
N ILE A 160 -10.25 6.88 1.76
CA ILE A 160 -11.49 7.68 1.86
C ILE A 160 -12.42 7.10 2.95
N LYS A 161 -12.60 5.78 2.96
CA LYS A 161 -13.43 5.08 3.94
C LYS A 161 -12.84 5.10 5.35
N TYR A 162 -11.53 5.02 5.47
CA TYR A 162 -10.87 5.17 6.77
C TYR A 162 -11.03 6.59 7.33
N ILE A 163 -10.88 7.63 6.51
CA ILE A 163 -11.11 9.02 6.93
C ILE A 163 -12.55 9.20 7.45
N GLU A 164 -13.54 8.65 6.75
CA GLU A 164 -14.95 8.66 7.20
C GLU A 164 -15.12 8.00 8.59
N GLY A 165 -14.50 6.83 8.78
CA GLY A 165 -14.58 6.09 10.03
C GLY A 165 -13.83 6.74 11.18
N LEU A 166 -12.60 7.21 10.94
CA LEU A 166 -11.75 7.85 11.95
C LEU A 166 -12.45 9.08 12.57
N ARG A 167 -13.11 9.90 11.76
CA ARG A 167 -13.88 11.06 12.24
C ARG A 167 -15.10 10.69 13.08
N LYS A 168 -15.63 9.47 12.96
CA LYS A 168 -16.72 8.95 13.80
C LYS A 168 -16.20 8.33 15.09
N ILE A 169 -15.05 7.64 15.03
CA ILE A 169 -14.46 6.88 16.15
C ILE A 169 -13.72 7.80 17.13
N PHE A 170 -13.05 8.84 16.61
CA PHE A 170 -12.26 9.79 17.38
C PHE A 170 -12.86 11.19 17.26
N GLU A 171 -13.59 11.60 18.30
CA GLU A 171 -14.21 12.93 18.35
C GLU A 171 -13.14 14.02 18.23
N GLY A 172 -13.32 14.93 17.27
CA GLY A 172 -12.43 16.08 17.07
C GLY A 172 -11.08 15.77 16.40
N ILE A 173 -10.89 14.57 15.85
CA ILE A 173 -9.68 14.26 15.08
C ILE A 173 -9.52 15.24 13.90
N ASP A 174 -8.36 15.88 13.79
CA ASP A 174 -8.08 16.88 12.78
C ASP A 174 -7.37 16.31 11.54
N ASP A 175 -7.41 17.06 10.44
CA ASP A 175 -6.83 16.63 9.16
C ASP A 175 -5.30 16.50 9.23
N HIS A 176 -4.64 17.21 10.15
CA HIS A 176 -3.20 17.08 10.36
C HIS A 176 -2.82 15.73 10.97
N THR A 177 -3.66 15.22 11.88
CA THR A 177 -3.51 13.91 12.49
C THR A 177 -3.69 12.79 11.47
N ILE A 178 -4.67 12.92 10.56
CA ILE A 178 -4.98 11.91 9.53
C ILE A 178 -4.36 12.22 8.16
N GLU A 179 -3.37 13.11 8.10
CA GLU A 179 -2.73 13.59 6.86
C GLU A 179 -2.19 12.45 6.00
N TYR A 180 -1.66 11.38 6.62
CA TYR A 180 -1.22 10.17 5.92
C TYR A 180 -2.26 9.66 4.93
N PHE A 181 -3.52 9.54 5.36
CA PHE A 181 -4.59 8.98 4.53
C PHE A 181 -4.98 9.96 3.42
N HIS A 182 -5.04 11.25 3.74
CA HIS A 182 -5.31 12.28 2.74
C HIS A 182 -4.23 12.32 1.66
N LEU A 183 -2.96 12.23 2.04
CA LEU A 183 -1.84 12.29 1.12
C LEU A 183 -1.92 11.17 0.07
N HIS A 184 -2.10 9.93 0.51
CA HIS A 184 -2.20 8.77 -0.38
C HIS A 184 -3.44 8.80 -1.28
N CYS A 185 -4.57 9.38 -0.81
CA CYS A 185 -5.72 9.61 -1.69
C CYS A 185 -5.40 10.50 -2.92
N HIS A 186 -4.38 11.36 -2.82
CA HIS A 186 -3.98 12.27 -3.89
C HIS A 186 -2.74 11.81 -4.66
N LEU A 187 -1.73 11.24 -3.98
CA LEU A 187 -0.45 10.84 -4.59
C LEU A 187 -0.50 9.48 -5.30
N ASP A 188 -1.13 8.47 -4.70
CA ASP A 188 -1.09 7.10 -5.23
C ASP A 188 -1.64 6.96 -6.68
N PRO A 189 -2.61 7.77 -7.17
CA PRO A 189 -2.97 7.76 -8.58
C PRO A 189 -1.81 8.11 -9.52
N GLU A 190 -0.97 9.08 -9.16
CA GLU A 190 0.22 9.44 -9.94
C GLU A 190 1.28 8.34 -9.85
N HIS A 191 1.53 7.81 -8.64
CA HIS A 191 2.44 6.69 -8.45
C HIS A 191 2.00 5.44 -9.24
N THR A 192 0.69 5.19 -9.34
CA THR A 192 0.15 4.09 -10.15
C THR A 192 0.52 4.27 -11.63
N ASP A 193 0.36 5.49 -12.17
CA ASP A 193 0.73 5.79 -13.56
C ASP A 193 2.25 5.63 -13.79
N GLU A 194 3.08 6.03 -12.82
CA GLU A 194 4.53 5.82 -12.83
C GLU A 194 4.91 4.34 -12.85
N LEU A 195 4.26 3.51 -12.02
CA LEU A 195 4.49 2.07 -11.97
C LEU A 195 4.08 1.38 -13.28
N ILE A 196 2.99 1.82 -13.92
CA ILE A 196 2.60 1.32 -15.25
C ILE A 196 3.64 1.70 -16.31
N GLN A 197 4.15 2.93 -16.28
CA GLN A 197 5.23 3.36 -17.18
C GLN A 197 6.48 2.51 -17.00
N VAL A 198 6.87 2.24 -15.75
CA VAL A 198 8.02 1.38 -15.45
C VAL A 198 7.77 -0.06 -15.88
N ALA A 199 6.58 -0.61 -15.64
CA ALA A 199 6.20 -1.95 -16.06
C ALA A 199 6.27 -2.11 -17.58
N GLN A 200 5.78 -1.12 -18.33
CA GLN A 200 5.85 -1.09 -19.79
C GLN A 200 7.29 -1.21 -20.31
N ILE A 201 8.28 -0.61 -19.63
CA ILE A 201 9.70 -0.70 -20.01
C ILE A 201 10.19 -2.15 -19.92
N TYR A 202 9.65 -2.96 -19.00
CA TYR A 202 10.08 -4.34 -18.75
C TYR A 202 9.18 -5.41 -19.39
N THR A 203 7.97 -5.07 -19.81
CA THR A 203 7.07 -5.98 -20.52
C THR A 203 7.48 -6.14 -21.99
N LYS A 204 7.91 -7.35 -22.39
CA LYS A 204 8.37 -7.66 -23.76
C LYS A 204 7.54 -8.74 -24.45
N SER A 205 6.64 -9.38 -23.71
CA SER A 205 5.84 -10.49 -24.19
C SER A 205 4.52 -10.59 -23.42
N GLU A 206 3.57 -11.35 -23.96
CA GLU A 206 2.33 -11.71 -23.24
C GLU A 206 2.62 -12.46 -21.93
N LYS A 207 3.74 -13.20 -21.85
CA LYS A 207 4.16 -13.84 -20.60
C LYS A 207 4.48 -12.81 -19.52
N ASP A 208 5.07 -11.67 -19.89
CA ASP A 208 5.36 -10.60 -18.93
C ASP A 208 4.08 -9.89 -18.46
N VAL A 209 3.09 -9.78 -19.34
CA VAL A 209 1.74 -9.29 -18.97
C VAL A 209 1.10 -10.26 -17.98
N GLU A 210 1.20 -11.56 -18.20
CA GLU A 210 0.67 -12.57 -17.27
C GLU A 210 1.38 -12.52 -15.92
N LEU A 211 2.70 -12.35 -15.89
CA LEU A 211 3.44 -12.18 -14.63
C LEU A 211 3.03 -10.90 -13.88
N PHE A 212 2.76 -9.80 -14.60
CA PHE A 212 2.20 -8.60 -13.99
C PHE A 212 0.81 -8.89 -13.41
N ARG A 213 -0.07 -9.57 -14.17
CA ARG A 213 -1.40 -10.01 -13.72
C ARG A 213 -1.31 -10.83 -12.43
N GLU A 214 -0.47 -11.86 -12.39
CA GLU A 214 -0.24 -12.69 -11.20
C GLU A 214 0.17 -11.84 -9.98
N GLY A 215 0.99 -10.80 -10.19
CA GLY A 215 1.36 -9.85 -9.15
C GLY A 215 0.17 -9.05 -8.62
N VAL A 216 -0.68 -8.53 -9.51
CA VAL A 216 -1.90 -7.81 -9.13
C VAL A 216 -2.86 -8.72 -8.37
N GLU A 217 -3.13 -9.92 -8.90
CA GLU A 217 -4.04 -10.90 -8.28
C GLU A 217 -3.58 -11.32 -6.89
N ASP A 218 -2.30 -11.69 -6.74
CA ASP A 218 -1.73 -12.08 -5.44
C ASP A 218 -1.88 -10.96 -4.42
N MET A 219 -1.64 -9.71 -4.82
CA MET A 219 -1.73 -8.58 -3.91
C MET A 219 -3.16 -8.24 -3.51
N VAL A 220 -4.08 -8.11 -4.48
CA VAL A 220 -5.50 -7.84 -4.20
C VAL A 220 -6.09 -8.92 -3.30
N LYS A 221 -5.80 -10.19 -3.61
CA LYS A 221 -6.23 -11.31 -2.77
C LYS A 221 -5.63 -11.20 -1.37
N SER A 222 -4.34 -10.91 -1.24
CA SER A 222 -3.67 -10.88 0.06
C SER A 222 -4.13 -9.71 0.94
N ILE A 223 -4.46 -8.55 0.36
CA ILE A 223 -5.09 -7.44 1.10
C ILE A 223 -6.49 -7.86 1.57
N GLY A 224 -7.28 -8.52 0.72
CA GLY A 224 -8.57 -9.09 1.11
C GLY A 224 -8.48 -10.13 2.23
N ASP A 225 -7.50 -11.03 2.18
CA ASP A 225 -7.21 -12.00 3.25
C ASP A 225 -6.91 -11.26 4.57
N MET A 226 -6.09 -10.20 4.54
CA MET A 226 -5.80 -9.37 5.72
C MET A 226 -7.07 -8.73 6.26
N PHE A 227 -7.90 -8.14 5.41
CA PHE A 227 -9.14 -7.48 5.84
C PHE A 227 -10.11 -8.47 6.48
N SER A 228 -10.26 -9.66 5.92
CA SER A 228 -11.07 -10.73 6.52
C SER A 228 -10.55 -11.10 7.92
N TRP A 229 -9.23 -11.27 8.06
CA TRP A 229 -8.63 -11.55 9.36
C TRP A 229 -8.80 -10.38 10.35
N MET A 230 -8.62 -9.14 9.89
CA MET A 230 -8.75 -7.94 10.71
C MET A 230 -10.17 -7.78 11.26
N ASP A 231 -11.19 -7.99 10.43
CA ASP A 231 -12.59 -7.89 10.83
C ASP A 231 -12.94 -8.86 11.97
N GLU A 232 -12.42 -10.09 11.89
CA GLU A 232 -12.67 -11.15 12.88
C GLU A 232 -11.88 -11.01 14.18
N ASN A 233 -10.74 -10.31 14.17
CA ASN A 233 -9.73 -10.41 15.23
C ASN A 233 -9.32 -9.09 15.88
N LEU A 234 -9.47 -7.92 15.23
CA LEU A 234 -8.98 -6.66 15.79
C LEU A 234 -9.54 -6.31 17.17
N GLU A 235 -10.83 -6.55 17.41
CA GLU A 235 -11.43 -6.30 18.73
C GLU A 235 -10.90 -7.24 19.81
N LYS A 236 -10.52 -8.48 19.45
CA LYS A 236 -9.92 -9.42 20.40
C LYS A 236 -8.49 -9.02 20.72
N GLU A 237 -7.73 -8.62 19.69
CA GLU A 237 -6.37 -8.07 19.84
C GLU A 237 -6.38 -6.81 20.71
N ALA A 238 -7.42 -5.96 20.59
CA ALA A 238 -7.57 -4.73 21.37
C ALA A 238 -7.60 -4.97 22.89
N LEU A 239 -8.07 -6.13 23.33
CA LEU A 239 -8.09 -6.49 24.75
C LEU A 239 -6.68 -6.58 25.35
N THR A 240 -5.65 -6.83 24.53
CA THR A 240 -4.26 -6.91 24.98
C THR A 240 -3.63 -5.54 25.25
N LEU A 241 -4.22 -4.43 24.77
CA LEU A 241 -3.76 -3.07 25.11
C LEU A 241 -4.18 -2.64 26.52
N ARG A 242 -5.13 -3.36 27.13
CA ARG A 242 -5.71 -3.04 28.43
C ARG A 242 -5.06 -3.79 29.60
N SER A 243 -4.13 -4.70 29.30
CA SER A 243 -3.36 -5.51 30.25
C SER A 243 -1.96 -4.96 30.44
#